data_AF-A0A7X8UJ67-F1
#
_entry.id   AF-A0A7X8UJ67-F1
#
_cell.length_a   1.000
_cell.length_b   1.000
_cell.length_c   1.000
_cell.angle_alpha   90.00
_cell.angle_beta   90.00
_cell.angle_gamma   90.00
#
_symmetry.space_group_name_H-M   'P 1'
#
loop_
_entity.id
_entity.type
_entity.pdbx_description
1 polymer ?
#
loop_
_entity_poly.entity_id
_entity_poly.type
_entity_poly.pdbx_seq_one_letter_code
_entity_poly.pdbx_strand_id
1 'polypeptide(L)'
;MPGYDGTGPCGEGPMTGRGDGYCMLEIPVDPHLPRTGFAGLRGQPVELPSMWGAPDVLALCRAQIELIRDALPGMNRRLIALEAVVRLLSAARHGATDDDAGAARAPSGSDGGVS
;
A
#
# COMPACT_ATOMS: atom_id res chain seq x y z
N MET A 1 10.00 -33.27 -6.45
CA MET A 1 10.37 -34.58 -7.03
C MET A 1 11.71 -35.01 -6.44
N PRO A 2 11.88 -36.21 -5.86
CA PRO A 2 13.20 -36.82 -5.70
C PRO A 2 13.63 -37.42 -7.05
N GLY A 3 14.78 -37.02 -7.59
CA GLY A 3 15.35 -37.61 -8.82
C GLY A 3 15.27 -36.76 -10.11
N TYR A 4 14.36 -35.79 -10.19
CA TYR A 4 14.24 -34.86 -11.34
C TYR A 4 14.05 -35.55 -12.72
N ASP A 5 13.35 -36.68 -12.77
CA ASP A 5 13.15 -37.48 -14.01
C ASP A 5 12.07 -36.96 -14.97
N GLY A 6 11.26 -35.98 -14.55
CA GLY A 6 10.22 -35.38 -15.38
C GLY A 6 8.96 -36.22 -15.57
N THR A 7 8.78 -37.35 -14.87
CA THR A 7 7.48 -38.05 -14.85
C THR A 7 6.38 -37.19 -14.23
N GLY A 8 5.08 -37.46 -14.46
CA GLY A 8 3.90 -36.66 -14.05
C GLY A 8 2.96 -37.30 -12.99
N PRO A 9 2.11 -36.56 -12.26
CA PRO A 9 1.72 -36.80 -10.85
C PRO A 9 1.41 -38.23 -10.37
N CYS A 10 0.82 -39.07 -11.21
CA CYS A 10 0.49 -40.47 -10.95
C CYS A 10 1.44 -41.48 -11.66
N GLY A 11 2.65 -41.05 -12.01
CA GLY A 11 3.54 -41.71 -12.98
C GLY A 11 3.29 -41.32 -14.44
N GLU A 12 2.36 -40.41 -14.73
CA GLU A 12 1.86 -40.06 -16.06
C GLU A 12 1.99 -38.55 -16.36
N GLY A 13 2.62 -38.21 -17.50
CA GLY A 13 2.82 -36.82 -17.96
C GLY A 13 4.16 -36.19 -17.53
N PRO A 14 4.35 -34.87 -17.68
CA PRO A 14 5.65 -34.22 -17.42
C PRO A 14 5.91 -33.58 -16.02
N MET A 15 5.11 -33.85 -14.96
CA MET A 15 5.08 -33.01 -13.72
C MET A 15 4.80 -33.71 -12.33
N THR A 16 5.58 -34.72 -11.88
CA THR A 16 5.38 -35.54 -10.66
C THR A 16 5.93 -34.77 -9.46
N GLY A 17 5.01 -34.27 -8.66
CA GLY A 17 5.25 -34.06 -7.25
C GLY A 17 3.98 -34.38 -6.48
N ARG A 18 3.89 -35.60 -5.91
CA ARG A 18 2.99 -36.04 -4.82
C ARG A 18 1.47 -35.83 -4.94
N GLY A 19 0.97 -35.16 -5.99
CA GLY A 19 -0.46 -34.88 -6.19
C GLY A 19 -0.94 -33.55 -5.60
N ASP A 20 -0.04 -32.72 -5.06
CA ASP A 20 -0.39 -31.46 -4.37
C ASP A 20 -0.77 -30.30 -5.32
N GLY A 21 -0.84 -30.54 -6.63
CA GLY A 21 -1.39 -29.59 -7.61
C GLY A 21 -0.49 -28.40 -7.99
N TYR A 22 0.83 -28.56 -7.94
CA TYR A 22 1.78 -27.50 -8.31
C TYR A 22 1.62 -27.03 -9.77
N CYS A 23 1.45 -25.72 -9.97
CA CYS A 23 1.58 -25.09 -11.27
C CYS A 23 3.05 -24.81 -11.57
N MET A 24 3.52 -25.15 -12.78
CA MET A 24 4.81 -24.71 -13.30
C MET A 24 4.58 -23.76 -14.47
N LEU A 25 5.22 -22.61 -14.44
CA LEU A 25 5.21 -21.62 -15.51
C LEU A 25 6.64 -21.24 -15.84
N GLU A 26 7.00 -21.36 -17.10
CA GLU A 26 8.24 -20.85 -17.64
C GLU A 26 8.14 -19.32 -17.71
N ILE A 27 9.12 -18.64 -17.10
CA ILE A 27 9.27 -17.20 -17.22
C ILE A 27 10.29 -16.97 -18.33
N PRO A 28 9.88 -16.52 -19.54
CA PRO A 28 10.81 -16.29 -20.62
C PRO A 28 11.72 -15.11 -20.27
N VAL A 29 12.97 -15.19 -20.75
CA VAL A 29 13.96 -14.10 -20.59
C VAL A 29 13.52 -12.86 -21.38
N ASP A 30 12.81 -13.05 -22.50
CA ASP A 30 12.11 -12.00 -23.22
C ASP A 30 10.68 -11.81 -22.65
N PRO A 31 10.37 -10.68 -21.99
CA PRO A 31 9.07 -10.41 -21.39
C PRO A 31 7.94 -10.14 -22.41
N HIS A 32 8.25 -10.04 -23.71
CA HIS A 32 7.27 -9.96 -24.79
C HIS A 32 6.76 -11.33 -25.25
N LEU A 33 7.44 -12.42 -24.89
CA LEU A 33 7.00 -13.79 -25.19
C LEU A 33 5.91 -14.27 -24.22
N PRO A 34 4.98 -15.13 -24.66
CA PRO A 34 4.00 -15.75 -23.78
C PRO A 34 4.70 -16.62 -22.72
N ARG A 35 4.06 -16.76 -21.56
CA ARG A 35 4.50 -17.66 -20.49
C ARG A 35 3.77 -18.99 -20.65
N THR A 36 4.52 -20.02 -21.01
CA THR A 36 4.05 -21.39 -21.20
C THR A 36 4.22 -22.20 -19.92
N GLY A 37 3.41 -23.24 -19.74
CA GLY A 37 3.58 -24.15 -18.61
C GLY A 37 2.42 -25.12 -18.42
N PHE A 38 2.31 -25.66 -17.22
CA PHE A 38 1.33 -26.67 -16.84
C PHE A 38 0.65 -26.31 -15.53
N ALA A 39 -0.68 -26.45 -15.49
CA ALA A 39 -1.50 -26.12 -14.33
C ALA A 39 -2.50 -27.21 -13.95
N GLY A 40 -2.83 -27.28 -12.66
CA GLY A 40 -3.81 -28.20 -12.10
C GLY A 40 -3.37 -29.66 -12.03
N LEU A 41 -4.18 -30.50 -11.37
CA LEU A 41 -3.87 -31.89 -11.03
C LEU A 41 -3.56 -32.79 -12.24
N ARG A 42 -4.03 -32.42 -13.44
CA ARG A 42 -3.80 -33.14 -14.71
C ARG A 42 -2.67 -32.55 -15.55
N GLY A 43 -1.90 -31.60 -15.03
CA GLY A 43 -0.85 -30.91 -15.78
C GLY A 43 -1.36 -30.36 -17.12
N GLN A 44 -2.48 -29.65 -17.11
CA GLN A 44 -3.04 -29.10 -18.35
C GLN A 44 -2.12 -28.01 -18.89
N PRO A 45 -1.77 -28.03 -20.19
CA PRO A 45 -0.94 -26.99 -20.78
C PRO A 45 -1.70 -25.67 -20.70
N VAL A 46 -1.00 -24.63 -20.21
CA VAL A 46 -1.51 -23.26 -20.12
C VAL A 46 -0.56 -22.32 -20.82
N GLU A 47 -1.14 -21.39 -21.58
CA GLU A 47 -0.43 -20.27 -22.17
C GLU A 47 -1.00 -18.99 -21.57
N LEU A 48 -0.15 -18.23 -20.88
CA LEU A 48 -0.49 -16.91 -20.38
C LEU A 48 0.10 -15.86 -21.34
N PRO A 49 -0.70 -14.92 -21.87
CA PRO A 49 -0.19 -13.89 -22.75
C PRO A 49 0.92 -13.09 -22.06
N SER A 50 1.82 -12.55 -22.88
CA SER A 50 2.89 -11.70 -22.38
C SER A 50 2.31 -10.45 -21.71
N MET A 51 2.88 -10.06 -20.57
CA MET A 51 2.35 -8.93 -19.80
C MET A 51 2.43 -7.62 -20.58
N TRP A 52 3.32 -7.52 -21.56
CA TRP A 52 3.60 -6.31 -22.34
C TRP A 52 3.23 -6.42 -23.83
N GLY A 53 2.69 -7.55 -24.30
CA GLY A 53 2.30 -7.75 -25.70
C GLY A 53 0.87 -7.32 -26.04
N ALA A 54 -0.02 -7.23 -25.04
CA ALA A 54 -1.39 -6.77 -25.26
C ALA A 54 -1.45 -5.23 -25.26
N PRO A 55 -1.90 -4.57 -26.36
CA PRO A 55 -2.00 -3.11 -26.41
C PRO A 55 -2.93 -2.54 -25.34
N ASP A 56 -3.96 -3.31 -24.97
CA ASP A 56 -4.94 -2.97 -23.93
C ASP A 56 -4.30 -2.83 -22.54
N VAL A 57 -3.23 -3.58 -22.24
CA VAL A 57 -2.55 -3.49 -20.93
C VAL A 57 -1.79 -2.18 -20.81
N LEU A 58 -1.12 -1.72 -21.88
CA LEU A 58 -0.46 -0.40 -21.88
C LEU A 58 -1.48 0.75 -21.82
N ALA A 59 -2.63 0.61 -22.50
CA ALA A 59 -3.72 1.56 -22.42
C ALA A 59 -4.32 1.63 -21.00
N LEU A 60 -4.58 0.47 -20.38
CA LEU A 60 -5.05 0.35 -19.00
C LEU A 60 -4.06 0.94 -18.00
N CYS A 61 -2.77 0.61 -18.10
CA CYS A 61 -1.73 1.17 -17.25
C CYS A 61 -1.63 2.70 -17.40
N ARG A 62 -1.75 3.25 -18.61
CA ARG A 62 -1.77 4.70 -18.83
C ARG A 62 -3.01 5.35 -18.18
N ALA A 63 -4.20 4.79 -18.38
CA ALA A 63 -5.43 5.29 -17.76
C ALA A 63 -5.34 5.24 -16.22
N GLN A 64 -4.79 4.16 -15.66
CA GLN A 64 -4.58 4.01 -14.22
C GLN A 64 -3.59 5.04 -13.65
N ILE A 65 -2.52 5.37 -14.39
CA ILE A 65 -1.55 6.41 -14.01
C ILE A 65 -2.21 7.78 -13.94
N GLU A 66 -3.03 8.15 -14.93
CA GLU A 66 -3.72 9.45 -14.91
C GLU A 66 -4.77 9.53 -13.80
N LEU A 67 -5.53 8.45 -13.54
CA LEU A 67 -6.44 8.39 -12.38
C LEU A 67 -5.72 8.59 -11.04
N ILE A 68 -4.52 8.02 -10.88
CA ILE A 68 -3.70 8.22 -9.67
C ILE A 68 -3.19 9.66 -9.59
N ARG A 69 -2.75 10.25 -10.72
CA ARG A 69 -2.28 11.63 -10.80
C ARG A 69 -3.38 12.62 -10.43
N ASP A 70 -4.61 12.43 -10.89
CA ASP A 70 -5.75 13.29 -10.55
C ASP A 70 -6.21 13.15 -9.09
N ALA A 71 -6.10 11.96 -8.51
CA ALA A 71 -6.47 11.70 -7.12
C ALA A 71 -5.50 12.33 -6.11
N LEU A 72 -4.20 12.37 -6.41
CA LEU A 72 -3.14 12.82 -5.49
C LEU A 72 -3.33 14.27 -4.99
N PRO A 73 -3.60 15.29 -5.84
CA PRO A 73 -3.90 16.65 -5.38
C PRO A 73 -5.10 16.73 -4.43
N GLY A 74 -6.13 15.92 -4.66
CA GLY A 74 -7.32 15.86 -3.80
C GLY A 74 -6.99 15.33 -2.40
N MET A 75 -6.18 14.28 -2.32
CA MET A 75 -5.68 13.74 -1.04
C MET A 75 -4.76 14.72 -0.33
N ASN A 76 -3.83 15.38 -1.05
CA ASN A 76 -2.90 16.35 -0.47
C ASN A 76 -3.64 17.56 0.14
N ARG A 77 -4.66 18.10 -0.55
CA ARG A 77 -5.50 19.19 -0.01
C ARG A 77 -6.22 18.80 1.29
N ARG A 78 -6.70 17.55 1.38
CA ARG A 78 -7.37 17.03 2.60
C ARG A 78 -6.38 16.92 3.76
N LEU A 79 -5.16 16.44 3.52
CA LEU A 79 -4.10 16.38 4.53
C LEU A 79 -3.76 17.78 5.07
N ILE A 80 -3.53 18.75 4.19
CA ILE A 80 -3.24 20.15 4.57
C ILE A 80 -4.40 20.77 5.38
N ALA A 81 -5.65 20.54 4.97
CA ALA A 81 -6.82 21.03 5.70
C ALA A 81 -6.95 20.40 7.10
N LEU A 82 -6.72 19.08 7.22
CA LEU A 82 -6.71 18.39 8.51
C LEU A 82 -5.60 18.90 9.43
N GLU A 83 -4.39 19.13 8.90
CA GLU A 83 -3.27 19.67 9.68
C GLU A 83 -3.58 21.08 10.20
N ALA A 84 -4.20 21.94 9.38
CA ALA A 84 -4.64 23.27 9.80
C ALA A 84 -5.66 23.20 10.95
N VAL A 85 -6.65 22.30 10.87
CA VAL A 85 -7.63 22.07 11.95
C VAL A 85 -6.95 21.57 13.23
N VAL A 86 -6.01 20.63 13.14
CA VAL A 86 -5.24 20.12 14.29
C VAL A 86 -4.42 21.24 14.94
N ARG A 87 -3.79 22.11 14.16
CA ARG A 87 -3.04 23.27 14.68
C ARG A 87 -3.96 24.27 15.38
N LEU A 88 -5.13 24.58 14.82
CA LEU A 88 -6.14 25.46 15.45
C LEU A 88 -6.67 24.90 16.77
N LEU A 89 -7.06 23.62 16.80
CA LEU A 89 -7.51 22.94 18.02
C LEU A 89 -6.41 22.89 19.08
N SER A 90 -5.16 22.68 18.65
CA SER A 90 -4.00 22.71 19.54
C SER A 90 -3.78 24.11 20.13
N ALA A 91 -3.83 25.17 19.33
CA ALA A 91 -3.69 26.55 19.79
C ALA A 91 -4.80 26.93 20.80
N ALA A 92 -6.06 26.61 20.50
CA ALA A 92 -7.20 26.85 21.38
C ALA A 92 -7.04 26.15 22.75
N ARG A 93 -6.47 24.94 22.77
CA ARG A 93 -6.24 24.18 24.01
C ARG A 93 -5.13 24.77 24.90
N HIS A 94 -4.13 25.44 24.32
CA HIS A 94 -3.06 26.08 25.11
C HIS A 94 -3.43 27.51 25.54
N GLY A 95 -4.22 28.25 24.75
CA GLY A 95 -4.77 29.54 25.20
C GLY A 95 -5.66 29.39 26.45
N ALA A 96 -6.48 28.35 26.48
CA ALA A 96 -7.35 28.04 27.62
C ALA A 96 -6.61 27.66 28.93
N THR A 97 -5.28 27.43 28.89
CA THR A 97 -4.48 27.15 30.10
C THR A 97 -3.75 28.36 30.68
N ASP A 98 -3.63 29.47 29.93
CA ASP A 98 -2.92 30.67 30.39
C ASP A 98 -3.85 31.68 31.10
N ASP A 99 -5.14 31.74 30.74
CA ASP A 99 -6.10 32.69 31.34
C ASP A 99 -6.40 32.41 32.83
N ASP A 100 -6.24 31.17 33.31
CA ASP A 100 -6.53 30.79 34.71
C ASP A 100 -5.38 31.17 35.68
N ALA A 101 -4.21 31.59 35.16
CA ALA A 101 -3.06 32.02 35.97
C ALA A 101 -3.11 33.51 36.37
N GLY A 102 -3.99 34.32 35.77
CA GLY A 102 -4.01 35.78 35.91
C GLY A 102 -4.77 36.36 37.10
N ALA A 103 -5.62 35.57 37.78
CA ALA A 103 -6.65 36.10 38.69
C ALA A 103 -6.20 36.36 40.16
N ALA A 104 -4.94 36.10 40.53
CA ALA A 104 -4.51 36.02 41.93
C ALA A 104 -3.36 36.97 42.32
N ARG A 105 -3.51 38.29 42.10
CA ARG A 105 -2.70 39.28 42.84
C ARG A 105 -3.35 40.66 43.00
N ALA A 106 -4.16 40.81 44.03
CA ALA A 106 -4.63 42.12 44.51
C ALA A 106 -3.47 42.90 45.19
N PRO A 107 -3.48 44.25 45.16
CA PRO A 107 -2.44 45.07 45.76
C PRO A 107 -2.63 45.24 47.27
N SER A 108 -1.66 44.80 48.07
CA SER A 108 -1.59 45.12 49.51
C SER A 108 -0.82 46.44 49.71
N GLY A 109 -1.54 47.55 49.85
CA GLY A 109 -0.97 48.82 50.31
C GLY A 109 -1.13 49.02 51.82
N SER A 110 -0.25 49.84 52.42
CA SER A 110 -0.33 50.40 53.79
C SER A 110 -0.30 49.38 54.97
N ASP A 111 0.17 49.68 56.17
CA ASP A 111 0.66 50.97 56.71
C ASP A 111 1.60 50.77 57.92
N GLY A 112 2.27 51.85 58.34
CA GLY A 112 2.62 52.19 59.74
C GLY A 112 3.38 51.20 60.65
N GLY A 113 4.55 51.62 61.14
CA GLY A 113 5.27 50.92 62.22
C GLY A 113 6.42 51.74 62.82
N VAL A 114 6.09 52.76 63.62
CA VAL A 114 7.08 53.60 64.35
C VAL A 114 7.47 52.95 65.67
N SER A 115 8.78 52.74 65.89
CA SER A 115 9.56 53.16 67.08
C SER A 115 10.94 52.50 67.13
#